data_AF-A0A7V9M9Q7-F1
#
_entry.id   AF-A0A7V9M9Q7-F1
#
_cell.length_a   1.000
_cell.length_b   1.000
_cell.length_c   1.000
_cell.angle_alpha   90.00
_cell.angle_beta   90.00
_cell.angle_gamma   90.00
#
_symmetry.space_group_name_H-M   'P 1'
#
loop_
_entity.id
_entity.type
_entity.pdbx_description
1 polymer ?
#
loop_
_entity_poly.entity_id
_entity_poly.type
_entity_poly.pdbx_seq_one_letter_code
_entity_poly.pdbx_strand_id
1 'polypeptide(L)'
;MRRASQLFLPTLRDDPADAESASHKLLVRGAFIRQVSAGVWTFLPLGWRVHEKVVQIIREELDAIGAQEMLMPVLTPAELWQATGRYDIPEVFKLKDRNGREFVLPMTHEETVAFHAREIQSYRDLPQMLYHFQTKERDEPRPRAGLIRVREFIMKDSYSFDRDEEGLDTSFNLHADAYDRIFERCGLEVYPVQAESGMMGGSESRDYLA
;
A
#
# COMPACT_ATOMS: atom_id res chain seq x y z
N MET A 1 -4.02 -10.40 27.59
CA MET A 1 -5.03 -9.44 27.09
C MET A 1 -5.17 -8.32 28.13
N ARG A 2 -5.13 -7.03 27.78
CA ARG A 2 -5.28 -5.94 28.76
C ARG A 2 -6.74 -5.84 29.23
N ARG A 3 -6.98 -5.39 30.47
CA ARG A 3 -8.35 -5.11 30.96
C ARG A 3 -8.90 -3.89 30.22
N ALA A 4 -10.21 -3.84 29.98
CA ALA A 4 -10.84 -2.72 29.27
C ALA A 4 -10.56 -1.36 29.93
N SER A 5 -10.51 -1.31 31.26
CA SER A 5 -10.18 -0.10 32.04
C SER A 5 -8.76 0.45 31.83
N GLN A 6 -7.88 -0.30 31.15
CA GLN A 6 -6.50 0.08 30.86
C GLN A 6 -6.26 0.33 29.36
N LEU A 7 -7.31 0.25 28.53
CA LEU A 7 -7.23 0.50 27.10
C LEU A 7 -7.45 1.98 26.80
N PHE A 8 -6.67 2.52 25.87
CA PHE A 8 -7.02 3.79 25.22
C PHE A 8 -8.11 3.50 24.18
N LEU A 9 -9.37 3.60 24.61
CA LEU A 9 -10.54 3.25 23.81
C LEU A 9 -11.62 4.36 23.91
N PRO A 10 -11.37 5.56 23.36
CA PRO A 10 -12.29 6.70 23.44
C PRO A 10 -13.48 6.52 22.48
N THR A 11 -14.40 5.60 22.76
CA THR A 11 -15.58 5.32 21.93
C THR A 11 -16.53 6.51 21.84
N LEU A 12 -17.26 6.64 20.73
CA LEU A 12 -18.28 7.68 20.55
C LEU A 12 -19.69 7.09 20.58
N ARG A 13 -20.62 7.82 21.21
CA ARG A 13 -22.04 7.46 21.24
C ARG A 13 -22.70 7.68 19.88
N ASP A 14 -22.50 8.87 19.33
CA ASP A 14 -23.15 9.35 18.10
C ASP A 14 -22.21 9.23 16.89
N ASP A 15 -22.80 9.25 15.70
CA ASP A 15 -22.04 9.23 14.44
C ASP A 15 -21.26 10.56 14.27
N PRO A 16 -20.01 10.52 13.77
CA PRO A 16 -19.29 11.73 13.38
C PRO A 16 -20.05 12.47 12.27
N ALA A 17 -20.10 13.80 12.35
CA ALA A 17 -20.89 14.62 11.42
C ALA A 17 -20.40 14.55 9.97
N ASP A 18 -19.12 14.29 9.77
CA ASP A 18 -18.42 14.22 8.49
C ASP A 18 -18.32 12.78 7.93
N ALA A 19 -18.87 11.79 8.64
CA ALA A 19 -18.80 10.40 8.24
C ALA A 19 -20.04 9.96 7.44
N GLU A 20 -19.86 9.76 6.13
CA GLU A 20 -20.94 9.28 5.25
C GLU A 20 -21.07 7.75 5.22
N SER A 21 -19.96 7.02 5.04
CA SER A 21 -19.98 5.56 4.90
C SER A 21 -20.12 4.81 6.24
N ALA A 22 -20.77 3.65 6.21
CA ALA A 22 -20.96 2.83 7.40
C ALA A 22 -19.63 2.39 8.04
N SER A 23 -18.65 1.99 7.22
CA SER A 23 -17.32 1.61 7.70
C SER A 23 -16.61 2.78 8.40
N HIS A 24 -16.66 3.97 7.82
CA HIS A 24 -16.07 5.18 8.42
C HIS A 24 -16.72 5.47 9.79
N LYS A 25 -18.06 5.50 9.86
CA LYS A 25 -18.81 5.72 11.11
C LYS A 25 -18.42 4.72 12.19
N LEU A 26 -18.41 3.43 11.86
CA LEU A 26 -18.13 2.35 12.81
C LEU A 26 -16.68 2.37 13.30
N LEU A 27 -15.70 2.59 12.41
CA LEU A 27 -14.29 2.66 12.80
C LEU A 27 -14.01 3.83 13.75
N VAL A 28 -14.63 4.98 13.52
CA VAL A 28 -14.49 6.14 14.41
C VAL A 28 -15.23 5.89 15.72
N ARG A 29 -16.48 5.44 15.71
CA ARG A 29 -17.25 5.18 16.93
C ARG A 29 -16.63 4.11 17.82
N GLY A 30 -16.10 3.05 17.21
CA GLY A 30 -15.41 1.96 17.90
C GLY A 30 -13.98 2.29 18.35
N ALA A 31 -13.52 3.53 18.17
CA ALA A 31 -12.17 3.98 18.53
C ALA A 31 -11.05 3.14 17.86
N PHE A 32 -11.26 2.78 16.58
CA PHE A 32 -10.22 2.16 15.75
C PHE A 32 -9.34 3.21 15.08
N ILE A 33 -9.91 4.34 14.67
CA ILE A 33 -9.19 5.42 13.99
C ILE A 33 -9.61 6.80 14.48
N ARG A 34 -8.74 7.81 14.36
CA ARG A 34 -9.04 9.23 14.59
C ARG A 34 -8.41 10.07 13.49
N GLN A 35 -9.12 11.09 13.02
CA GLN A 35 -8.61 11.97 11.99
C GLN A 35 -7.65 13.00 12.59
N VAL A 36 -6.53 13.24 11.91
CA VAL A 36 -5.57 14.32 12.24
C VAL A 36 -5.75 15.50 11.29
N SER A 37 -5.94 15.23 10.00
CA SER A 37 -6.27 16.21 8.97
C SER A 37 -7.03 15.54 7.82
N ALA A 38 -7.47 16.29 6.80
CA ALA A 38 -8.21 15.76 5.67
C ALA A 38 -7.45 14.60 5.00
N GLY A 39 -7.98 13.37 5.08
CA GLY A 39 -7.32 12.18 4.53
C GLY A 39 -6.11 11.67 5.30
N VAL A 40 -5.87 12.11 6.54
CA VAL A 40 -4.76 11.62 7.37
C VAL A 40 -5.31 11.11 8.70
N TRP A 41 -5.03 9.84 9.00
CA TRP A 41 -5.69 9.09 10.06
C TRP A 41 -4.68 8.44 11.00
N THR A 42 -4.89 8.59 12.31
CA THR A 42 -4.22 7.77 13.32
C THR A 42 -4.98 6.47 13.52
N PHE A 43 -4.28 5.34 13.39
CA PHE A 43 -4.76 4.05 13.91
C PHE A 43 -4.61 4.04 15.44
N LEU A 44 -5.74 3.99 16.14
CA LEU A 44 -5.75 3.80 17.59
C LEU A 44 -5.40 2.35 17.94
N PRO A 45 -5.08 2.01 19.21
CA PRO A 45 -4.56 0.70 19.56
C PRO A 45 -5.40 -0.50 19.11
N LEU A 46 -6.73 -0.37 19.06
CA LEU A 46 -7.59 -1.45 18.55
C LEU A 46 -7.52 -1.56 17.02
N GLY A 47 -7.52 -0.42 16.30
CA GLY A 47 -7.32 -0.36 14.86
C GLY A 47 -5.96 -0.93 14.44
N TRP A 48 -4.90 -0.55 15.15
CA TRP A 48 -3.56 -1.06 14.88
C TRP A 48 -3.47 -2.58 15.01
N ARG A 49 -4.10 -3.16 16.04
CA ARG A 49 -4.15 -4.63 16.22
C ARG A 49 -4.87 -5.35 15.09
N VAL A 50 -5.92 -4.75 14.51
CA VAL A 50 -6.62 -5.31 13.35
C VAL A 50 -5.73 -5.20 12.11
N HIS A 51 -5.10 -4.04 11.91
CA HIS A 51 -4.14 -3.83 10.83
C HIS A 51 -3.01 -4.86 10.85
N GLU A 52 -2.37 -5.09 12.01
CA GLU A 52 -1.30 -6.08 12.16
C GLU A 52 -1.75 -7.51 11.81
N LYS A 53 -3.01 -7.87 12.08
CA LYS A 53 -3.57 -9.18 11.70
C LYS A 53 -3.72 -9.30 10.18
N VAL A 54 -4.20 -8.25 9.51
CA VAL A 54 -4.33 -8.22 8.05
C VAL A 54 -2.96 -8.29 7.39
N VAL A 55 -2.00 -7.49 7.87
CA VAL A 55 -0.60 -7.53 7.43
C VAL A 55 -0.02 -8.94 7.56
N GLN A 56 -0.28 -9.63 8.68
CA GLN A 56 0.21 -10.98 8.88
C GLN A 56 -0.37 -11.99 7.88
N ILE A 57 -1.66 -11.90 7.55
CA ILE A 57 -2.28 -12.73 6.49
C ILE A 57 -1.59 -12.49 5.16
N ILE A 58 -1.43 -11.22 4.77
CA ILE A 58 -0.80 -10.84 3.50
C ILE A 58 0.65 -11.34 3.42
N ARG A 59 1.41 -11.17 4.51
CA ARG A 59 2.80 -11.64 4.62
C ARG A 59 2.90 -13.14 4.38
N GLU A 60 2.09 -13.92 5.09
CA GLU A 60 2.09 -15.38 4.98
C GLU A 60 1.81 -15.85 3.55
N GLU A 61 0.86 -15.22 2.85
CA GLU A 61 0.52 -15.59 1.47
C GLU A 61 1.57 -15.16 0.44
N LEU A 62 2.27 -14.03 0.66
CA LEU A 62 3.37 -13.61 -0.20
C LEU A 62 4.66 -14.41 0.03
N ASP A 63 4.99 -14.70 1.28
CA ASP A 63 6.12 -15.57 1.60
C ASP A 63 5.91 -16.98 1.01
N ALA A 64 4.66 -17.47 0.97
CA ALA A 64 4.32 -18.76 0.39
C ALA A 64 4.58 -18.86 -1.13
N ILE A 65 4.56 -17.75 -1.86
CA ILE A 65 4.94 -17.71 -3.28
C ILE A 65 6.42 -17.43 -3.50
N GLY A 66 7.21 -17.32 -2.44
CA GLY A 66 8.65 -17.05 -2.51
C GLY A 66 9.00 -15.57 -2.64
N ALA A 67 8.05 -14.65 -2.42
CA ALA A 67 8.34 -13.23 -2.33
C ALA A 67 9.08 -12.90 -1.03
N GLN A 68 9.95 -11.91 -1.08
CA GLN A 68 10.83 -11.54 0.05
C GLN A 68 10.47 -10.15 0.56
N GLU A 69 10.19 -10.05 1.86
CA GLU A 69 9.89 -8.78 2.50
C GLU A 69 11.17 -7.95 2.70
N MET A 70 11.12 -6.68 2.32
CA MET A 70 12.14 -5.66 2.63
C MET A 70 11.45 -4.41 3.17
N LEU A 71 12.21 -3.35 3.49
CA LEU A 71 11.64 -2.06 3.87
C LEU A 71 12.37 -0.95 3.11
N MET A 72 11.62 -0.21 2.29
CA MET A 72 12.16 0.89 1.50
C MET A 72 11.80 2.23 2.16
N PRO A 73 12.61 3.29 1.95
CA PRO A 73 12.36 4.58 2.58
C PRO A 73 11.10 5.27 2.03
N VAL A 74 10.47 6.07 2.89
CA VAL A 74 9.35 7.00 2.55
C VAL A 74 9.89 8.32 1.98
N LEU A 75 11.21 8.54 2.02
CA LEU A 75 11.83 9.73 1.46
C LEU A 75 12.82 9.30 0.39
N THR A 76 12.50 9.58 -0.87
CA THR A 76 13.31 9.17 -2.02
C THR A 76 13.88 10.38 -2.77
N PRO A 77 15.12 10.33 -3.28
CA PRO A 77 15.67 11.41 -4.10
C PRO A 77 14.82 11.66 -5.35
N ALA A 78 14.58 12.93 -5.70
CA ALA A 78 13.76 13.29 -6.85
C ALA A 78 14.33 12.76 -8.18
N GLU A 79 15.65 12.57 -8.26
CA GLU A 79 16.35 12.10 -9.45
C GLU A 79 15.86 10.72 -9.92
N LEU A 80 15.42 9.86 -8.99
CA LEU A 80 14.86 8.55 -9.33
C LEU A 80 13.55 8.68 -10.11
N TRP A 81 12.69 9.62 -9.72
CA TRP A 81 11.39 9.90 -10.35
C TRP A 81 11.54 10.71 -11.64
N GLN A 82 12.55 11.57 -11.71
CA GLN A 82 12.87 12.33 -12.92
C GLN A 82 13.36 11.39 -14.03
N ALA A 83 14.16 10.37 -13.69
CA ALA A 83 14.67 9.39 -14.64
C ALA A 83 13.55 8.58 -15.33
N THR A 84 12.41 8.39 -14.67
CA THR A 84 11.24 7.68 -15.23
C THR A 84 10.20 8.62 -15.84
N GLY A 85 10.40 9.95 -15.75
CA GLY A 85 9.43 10.95 -16.19
C GLY A 85 8.18 11.05 -15.30
N ARG A 86 8.15 10.36 -14.17
CA ARG A 86 7.00 10.33 -13.23
C ARG A 86 7.05 11.45 -12.20
N TYR A 87 8.14 12.23 -12.16
CA TYR A 87 8.26 13.37 -11.24
C TYR A 87 7.15 14.42 -11.40
N ASP A 88 6.67 14.68 -12.62
CA ASP A 88 5.71 15.75 -12.89
C ASP A 88 4.24 15.39 -12.60
N ILE A 89 3.99 14.18 -12.11
CA ILE A 89 2.66 13.76 -11.65
C ILE A 89 2.16 14.71 -10.56
N PRO A 90 0.96 15.32 -10.71
CA PRO A 90 0.43 16.28 -9.76
C PRO A 90 0.22 15.73 -8.33
N GLU A 91 -0.15 14.46 -8.21
CA GLU A 91 -0.45 13.79 -6.95
C GLU A 91 0.80 13.41 -6.14
N VAL A 92 2.00 13.59 -6.71
CA VAL A 92 3.27 13.28 -6.03
C VAL A 92 3.68 14.46 -5.14
N PHE A 93 3.85 14.19 -3.84
CA PHE A 93 4.41 15.18 -2.92
C PHE A 93 5.89 15.41 -3.19
N LYS A 94 6.26 16.68 -3.36
CA LYS A 94 7.64 17.14 -3.60
C LYS A 94 8.08 18.01 -2.45
N LEU A 95 9.29 17.79 -1.96
CA LEU A 95 9.87 18.55 -0.87
C LEU A 95 11.30 18.95 -1.17
N LYS A 96 11.79 19.96 -0.44
CA LYS A 96 13.19 20.38 -0.46
C LYS A 96 13.77 20.24 0.94
N ASP A 97 14.95 19.64 1.05
CA ASP A 97 15.68 19.65 2.31
C ASP A 97 16.23 21.05 2.62
N ARG A 98 16.86 21.21 3.78
CA ARG A 98 17.48 22.48 4.21
C ARG A 98 18.58 23.00 3.28
N ASN A 99 19.14 22.15 2.41
CA ASN A 99 20.19 22.49 1.45
C ASN A 99 19.62 22.69 0.04
N GLY A 100 18.30 22.62 -0.14
CA GLY A 100 17.63 22.78 -1.42
C GLY A 100 17.62 21.53 -2.30
N ARG A 101 18.04 20.35 -1.79
CA ARG A 101 17.95 19.08 -2.53
C ARG A 101 16.49 18.64 -2.63
N GLU A 102 16.11 18.15 -3.79
CA GLU A 102 14.72 17.75 -4.07
C GLU A 102 14.50 16.28 -3.70
N PHE A 103 13.38 16.03 -3.03
CA PHE A 103 12.93 14.70 -2.69
C PHE A 103 11.44 14.54 -3.00
N VAL A 104 11.03 13.28 -3.05
CA VAL A 104 9.66 12.84 -3.24
C VAL A 104 9.23 12.00 -2.04
N LEU A 105 7.99 12.21 -1.57
CA LEU A 105 7.28 11.20 -0.79
C LEU A 105 6.57 10.27 -1.78
N PRO A 106 7.01 9.00 -1.90
CA PRO A 106 6.61 8.10 -2.95
C PRO A 106 5.16 7.64 -2.77
N MET A 107 4.34 7.83 -3.82
CA MET A 107 2.99 7.24 -3.89
C MET A 107 3.00 5.74 -4.21
N THR A 108 4.17 5.21 -4.56
CA THR A 108 4.53 3.83 -4.94
C THR A 108 6.06 3.75 -5.12
N HIS A 109 6.65 2.56 -5.26
CA HIS A 109 8.10 2.33 -5.20
C HIS A 109 8.74 1.68 -6.45
N GLU A 110 8.15 1.75 -7.65
CA GLU A 110 8.78 1.17 -8.86
C GLU A 110 10.19 1.71 -9.11
N GLU A 111 10.40 3.02 -8.97
CA GLU A 111 11.71 3.65 -9.15
C GLU A 111 12.73 3.14 -8.13
N THR A 112 12.28 2.93 -6.89
CA THR A 112 13.14 2.54 -5.78
C THR A 112 13.53 1.08 -5.90
N VAL A 113 12.57 0.21 -6.21
CA VAL A 113 12.85 -1.21 -6.40
C VAL A 113 13.69 -1.43 -7.66
N ALA A 114 13.44 -0.68 -8.75
CA ALA A 114 14.27 -0.72 -9.96
C ALA A 114 15.69 -0.18 -9.70
N PHE A 115 15.86 0.77 -8.77
CA PHE A 115 17.20 1.20 -8.32
C PHE A 115 17.96 0.03 -7.68
N HIS A 116 17.32 -0.72 -6.78
CA HIS A 116 17.93 -1.88 -6.11
C HIS A 116 18.10 -3.09 -7.03
N ALA A 117 17.19 -3.31 -7.97
CA ALA A 117 17.25 -4.42 -8.91
C ALA A 117 18.45 -4.38 -9.86
N ARG A 118 19.18 -3.25 -9.93
CA ARG A 118 20.47 -3.18 -10.63
C ARG A 118 21.52 -4.11 -10.04
N GLU A 119 21.35 -4.56 -8.80
CA GLU A 119 22.24 -5.56 -8.18
C GLU A 119 22.02 -6.97 -8.77
N ILE A 120 20.94 -7.19 -9.54
CA ILE A 120 20.71 -8.44 -10.28
C ILE A 120 21.60 -8.43 -11.53
N GLN A 121 22.70 -9.19 -11.47
CA GLN A 121 23.73 -9.20 -12.52
C GLN A 121 23.64 -10.41 -13.45
N SER A 122 22.87 -11.45 -13.10
CA SER A 122 22.72 -12.66 -13.89
C SER A 122 21.28 -13.10 -14.04
N TYR A 123 20.95 -13.68 -15.20
CA TYR A 123 19.67 -14.38 -15.39
C TYR A 123 19.48 -15.55 -14.40
N ARG A 124 20.57 -16.06 -13.80
CA ARG A 124 20.53 -17.13 -12.80
C ARG A 124 19.99 -16.66 -11.45
N ASP A 125 19.99 -15.35 -11.24
CA ASP A 125 19.44 -14.75 -10.04
C ASP A 125 17.92 -14.53 -10.19
N LEU A 126 17.33 -14.77 -11.37
CA LEU A 126 15.91 -14.59 -11.64
C LEU A 126 15.14 -15.93 -11.52
N PRO A 127 13.86 -15.91 -11.11
CA PRO A 127 13.07 -14.72 -10.77
C PRO A 127 13.37 -14.16 -9.37
N GLN A 128 13.10 -12.87 -9.17
CA GLN A 128 13.09 -12.22 -7.86
C GLN A 128 11.74 -11.58 -7.62
N MET A 129 11.16 -11.80 -6.44
CA MET A 129 9.94 -11.13 -5.99
C MET A 129 10.22 -10.41 -4.68
N LEU A 130 10.09 -9.09 -4.67
CA LEU A 130 10.40 -8.22 -3.53
C LEU A 130 9.15 -7.43 -3.15
N TYR A 131 8.81 -7.40 -1.87
CA TYR A 131 7.65 -6.65 -1.40
C TYR A 131 7.94 -5.93 -0.09
N HIS A 132 7.08 -4.98 0.28
CA HIS A 132 7.11 -4.41 1.61
C HIS A 132 5.74 -3.98 2.09
N PHE A 133 5.63 -3.60 3.37
CA PHE A 133 4.54 -2.78 3.87
C PHE A 133 5.10 -1.42 4.25
N GLN A 134 4.61 -0.35 3.62
CA GLN A 134 5.10 0.99 3.90
C GLN A 134 4.00 2.03 3.76
N THR A 135 4.15 3.13 4.48
CA THR A 135 3.38 4.34 4.31
C THR A 135 3.63 4.94 2.92
N LYS A 136 2.54 5.33 2.27
CA LYS A 136 2.53 6.01 0.99
C LYS A 136 1.77 7.32 1.14
N GLU A 137 2.16 8.28 0.34
CA GLU A 137 1.52 9.57 0.28
C GLU A 137 1.06 9.88 -1.15
N ARG A 138 -0.20 10.30 -1.27
CA ARG A 138 -0.80 10.82 -2.50
C ARG A 138 -1.48 12.14 -2.16
N ASP A 139 -1.21 13.21 -2.89
CA ASP A 139 -1.89 14.50 -2.67
C ASP A 139 -3.31 14.46 -3.24
N GLU A 140 -4.14 13.60 -2.64
CA GLU A 140 -5.52 13.41 -3.03
C GLU A 140 -6.30 14.71 -2.81
N PRO A 141 -6.85 15.32 -3.88
CA PRO A 141 -7.56 16.59 -3.78
C PRO A 141 -8.86 16.48 -2.98
N ARG A 142 -9.50 15.31 -2.96
CA ARG A 142 -10.78 15.09 -2.24
C ARG A 142 -10.78 13.78 -1.46
N PRO A 143 -10.08 13.73 -0.30
CA PRO A 143 -10.14 12.57 0.59
C PRO A 143 -11.55 12.38 1.14
N ARG A 144 -12.04 11.14 1.20
CA ARG A 144 -13.42 10.83 1.61
C ARG A 144 -13.57 9.39 2.10
N ALA A 145 -14.69 9.12 2.78
CA ALA A 145 -15.10 7.79 3.22
C ALA A 145 -14.09 7.09 4.18
N GLY A 146 -13.52 7.84 5.12
CA GLY A 146 -12.64 7.29 6.13
C GLY A 146 -11.31 6.80 5.54
N LEU A 147 -11.02 5.51 5.67
CA LEU A 147 -9.78 4.89 5.17
C LEU A 147 -9.83 4.49 3.68
N ILE A 148 -10.96 4.67 3.00
CA ILE A 148 -11.11 4.22 1.59
C ILE A 148 -10.38 5.15 0.61
N ARG A 149 -10.40 6.46 0.84
CA ARG A 149 -9.73 7.44 -0.03
C ARG A 149 -9.05 8.51 0.81
N VAL A 150 -7.74 8.41 0.93
CA VAL A 150 -6.90 9.14 1.89
C VAL A 150 -5.66 9.74 1.21
N ARG A 151 -4.93 10.59 1.95
CA ARG A 151 -3.64 11.15 1.50
C ARG A 151 -2.47 10.33 1.97
N GLU A 152 -2.55 9.80 3.20
CA GLU A 152 -1.54 8.92 3.79
C GLU A 152 -2.19 7.55 4.05
N PHE A 153 -1.57 6.48 3.55
CA PHE A 153 -2.06 5.11 3.74
C PHE A 153 -0.90 4.12 3.80
N ILE A 154 -1.16 2.96 4.41
CA ILE A 154 -0.22 1.85 4.40
C ILE A 154 -0.58 0.93 3.24
N MET A 155 0.40 0.64 2.41
CA MET A 155 0.24 -0.25 1.27
C MET A 155 1.22 -1.40 1.37
N LYS A 156 0.74 -2.56 0.94
CA LYS A 156 1.60 -3.64 0.49
C LYS A 156 1.76 -3.55 -1.02
N ASP A 157 2.98 -3.36 -1.47
CA ASP A 157 3.40 -3.37 -2.87
C ASP A 157 4.48 -4.44 -3.06
N SER A 158 4.36 -5.18 -4.17
CA SER A 158 5.19 -6.31 -4.53
C SER A 158 5.63 -6.16 -5.98
N TYR A 159 6.88 -6.50 -6.26
CA TYR A 159 7.57 -6.26 -7.52
C TYR A 159 8.29 -7.54 -7.93
N SER A 160 7.97 -8.07 -9.12
CA SER A 160 8.70 -9.20 -9.70
C SER A 160 9.71 -8.73 -10.75
N PHE A 161 10.82 -9.43 -10.82
CA PHE A 161 11.82 -9.32 -11.88
C PHE A 161 11.98 -10.71 -12.46
N ASP A 162 11.71 -10.81 -13.76
CA ASP A 162 11.64 -12.06 -14.50
C ASP A 162 12.54 -11.98 -15.73
N ARG A 163 12.99 -13.15 -16.21
CA ARG A 163 13.93 -13.22 -17.34
C ARG A 163 13.26 -12.82 -18.65
N ASP A 164 12.01 -13.19 -18.82
CA ASP A 164 11.22 -13.09 -20.03
C ASP A 164 9.73 -13.02 -19.68
N GLU A 165 8.89 -12.88 -20.72
CA GLU A 165 7.44 -12.71 -20.61
C GLU A 165 6.76 -13.95 -20.00
N GLU A 166 7.23 -15.16 -20.30
CA GLU A 166 6.69 -16.39 -19.69
C GLU A 166 6.98 -16.44 -18.18
N GLY A 167 8.16 -15.99 -17.76
CA GLY A 167 8.48 -15.80 -16.34
C GLY A 167 7.57 -14.75 -15.68
N LEU A 168 7.35 -13.62 -16.36
CA LEU A 168 6.44 -12.57 -15.89
C LEU A 168 5.01 -13.11 -15.71
N ASP A 169 4.48 -13.86 -16.69
CA ASP A 169 3.16 -14.47 -16.61
C ASP A 169 3.06 -15.43 -15.42
N THR A 170 4.13 -16.19 -15.16
CA THR A 170 4.21 -17.08 -14.00
C THR A 170 4.14 -16.27 -12.70
N SER A 171 4.97 -15.24 -12.56
CA SER A 171 5.00 -14.35 -11.39
C SER A 171 3.66 -13.62 -11.20
N PHE A 172 3.01 -13.17 -12.27
CA PHE A 172 1.70 -12.52 -12.25
C PHE A 172 0.62 -13.47 -11.73
N ASN A 173 0.57 -14.70 -12.23
CA ASN A 173 -0.39 -15.71 -11.79
C ASN A 173 -0.16 -16.15 -10.34
N LEU A 174 1.09 -16.28 -9.90
CA LEU A 174 1.40 -16.54 -8.48
C LEU A 174 0.86 -15.45 -7.56
N HIS A 175 0.99 -14.18 -7.95
CA HIS A 175 0.42 -13.07 -7.19
C HIS A 175 -1.11 -13.09 -7.23
N ALA A 176 -1.72 -13.41 -8.37
CA ALA A 176 -3.17 -13.52 -8.46
C ALA A 176 -3.73 -14.58 -7.49
N ASP A 177 -3.15 -15.79 -7.51
CA ASP A 177 -3.54 -16.86 -6.60
C ASP A 177 -3.31 -16.49 -5.13
N ALA A 178 -2.23 -15.76 -4.82
CA ALA A 178 -1.98 -15.26 -3.48
C ALA A 178 -3.03 -14.24 -3.05
N TYR A 179 -3.44 -13.33 -3.93
CA TYR A 179 -4.47 -12.34 -3.64
C TYR A 179 -5.82 -13.00 -3.37
N ASP A 180 -6.22 -14.00 -4.16
CA ASP A 180 -7.45 -14.77 -3.94
C ASP A 180 -7.47 -15.38 -2.52
N ARG A 181 -6.36 -16.02 -2.10
CA ARG A 181 -6.23 -16.58 -0.74
C ARG A 181 -6.23 -15.50 0.34
N ILE A 182 -5.58 -14.35 0.11
CA ILE A 182 -5.58 -13.22 1.05
C ILE A 182 -7.01 -12.76 1.32
N PHE A 183 -7.79 -12.51 0.26
CA PHE A 183 -9.16 -12.03 0.38
C PHE A 183 -10.08 -13.07 1.02
N GLU A 184 -9.96 -14.34 0.64
CA GLU A 184 -10.69 -15.45 1.27
C GLU A 184 -10.39 -15.53 2.78
N ARG A 185 -9.11 -15.46 3.18
CA ARG A 185 -8.71 -15.48 4.59
C ARG A 185 -9.15 -14.25 5.37
N CYS A 186 -9.35 -13.12 4.69
CA CYS A 186 -9.93 -11.92 5.28
C CYS A 186 -11.47 -11.98 5.35
N GLY A 187 -12.09 -13.02 4.78
CA GLY A 187 -13.55 -13.18 4.72
C GLY A 187 -14.22 -12.18 3.79
N LEU A 188 -13.54 -11.75 2.73
CA LEU A 188 -14.04 -10.81 1.75
C LEU A 188 -14.50 -11.55 0.50
N GLU A 189 -15.66 -11.17 -0.01
CA GLU A 189 -16.12 -11.55 -1.35
C GLU A 189 -15.56 -10.53 -2.33
N VAL A 190 -14.73 -10.99 -3.27
CA VAL A 190 -14.05 -10.13 -4.25
C VAL A 190 -14.21 -10.66 -5.66
N TYR A 191 -14.19 -9.75 -6.62
CA TYR A 191 -14.31 -10.06 -8.04
C TYR A 191 -13.07 -9.53 -8.78
N PRO A 192 -12.26 -10.40 -9.40
CA PRO A 192 -11.18 -9.96 -10.26
C PRO A 192 -11.77 -9.36 -11.54
N VAL A 193 -11.34 -8.15 -11.89
CA VAL A 193 -11.75 -7.43 -13.09
C VAL A 193 -10.54 -6.96 -13.88
N GLN A 194 -10.65 -6.95 -15.20
CA GLN A 194 -9.62 -6.34 -16.04
C GLN A 194 -9.62 -4.84 -15.81
N ALA A 195 -8.43 -4.28 -15.61
CA ALA A 195 -8.24 -2.86 -15.31
C ALA A 195 -7.30 -2.20 -16.32
N GLU A 196 -7.30 -0.87 -16.34
CA GLU A 196 -6.30 -0.10 -17.07
C GLU A 196 -5.05 0.08 -16.19
N SER A 197 -3.86 -0.11 -16.76
CA SER A 197 -2.59 0.02 -16.03
C SER A 197 -2.29 1.47 -15.60
N GLY A 198 -2.97 2.45 -16.21
CA GLY A 198 -2.93 3.85 -15.83
C GLY A 198 -1.52 4.44 -15.75
N MET A 199 -1.23 5.15 -14.65
CA MET A 199 0.04 5.86 -14.42
C MET A 199 1.22 4.93 -14.09
N MET A 200 0.97 3.63 -13.97
CA MET A 200 1.99 2.62 -13.68
C MET A 200 2.62 2.07 -14.97
N GLY A 201 1.97 2.29 -16.12
CA GLY A 201 2.36 1.66 -17.39
C GLY A 201 2.08 0.16 -17.41
N GLY A 202 2.40 -0.52 -18.52
CA GLY A 202 2.16 -1.96 -18.70
C GLY A 202 0.93 -2.29 -19.55
N SER A 203 0.83 -3.55 -19.97
CA SER A 203 -0.18 -4.05 -20.93
C SER A 203 -1.36 -4.77 -20.27
N GLU A 204 -1.12 -5.53 -19.20
CA GLU A 204 -2.15 -6.29 -18.48
C GLU A 204 -2.25 -5.79 -17.03
N SER A 205 -3.48 -5.63 -16.56
CA SER A 205 -3.78 -5.23 -15.17
C SER A 205 -5.06 -5.90 -14.69
N ARG A 206 -5.07 -6.28 -13.42
CA ARG A 206 -6.19 -6.90 -12.73
C ARG A 206 -6.46 -6.20 -11.41
N ASP A 207 -7.65 -5.64 -11.28
CA ASP A 207 -8.15 -5.08 -10.03
C ASP A 207 -9.06 -6.09 -9.32
N TYR A 208 -9.16 -5.97 -7.99
CA TYR A 208 -10.09 -6.76 -7.18
C TYR A 208 -11.11 -5.82 -6.55
N LEU A 209 -12.39 -6.04 -6.87
CA LEU A 209 -13.50 -5.22 -6.38
C LEU A 209 -14.34 -5.98 -5.35
N ALA A 210 -14.77 -5.29 -4.29
CA ALA A 210 -15.63 -5.79 -3.21
C ALA A 210 -16.82 -4.86 -3.01
#